data_AF-A0A7Y5M8W2-F1
#
_entry.id   AF-A0A7Y5M8W2-F1
#
_cell.length_a   1.000
_cell.length_b   1.000
_cell.length_c   1.000
_cell.angle_alpha   90.00
_cell.angle_beta   90.00
_cell.angle_gamma   90.00
#
_symmetry.space_group_name_H-M   'P 1'
#
loop_
_entity.id
_entity.type
_entity.pdbx_description
1 polymer ?
#
loop_
_entity_poly.entity_id
_entity_poly.type
_entity_poly.pdbx_seq_one_letter_code
_entity_poly.pdbx_strand_id
1 'polypeptide(L)' 'DARLVIHRADGTRQEVTVTLRIDTPIEVDYYQAGGILPFVLRQLLEG' A
#
# COMPACT_ATOMS: atom_id res chain seq x y z
N ASP A 1 -5.88 -10.94 2.03
CA ASP A 1 -6.53 -10.63 0.74
C ASP A 1 -7.05 -9.22 0.72
N ALA A 2 -6.73 -8.47 -0.34
CA ALA A 2 -7.22 -7.11 -0.53
C ALA A 2 -8.42 -7.12 -1.49
N ARG A 3 -9.30 -6.14 -1.36
CA ARG A 3 -10.52 -6.02 -2.18
C ARG A 3 -10.44 -4.79 -3.06
N LEU A 4 -10.39 -5.00 -4.37
CA LEU A 4 -10.58 -3.95 -5.36
C LEU A 4 -12.08 -3.68 -5.51
N VAL A 5 -12.50 -2.43 -5.29
CA VAL A 5 -13.89 -1.99 -5.51
C VAL A 5 -13.93 -1.15 -6.78
N ILE A 6 -14.67 -1.62 -7.79
CA ILE A 6 -14.87 -0.94 -9.06
C ILE A 6 -16.24 -0.26 -9.03
N HIS A 7 -16.24 1.06 -9.16
CA HIS A 7 -17.45 1.86 -9.38
C HIS A 7 -17.55 2.17 -10.88
N ARG A 8 -18.61 1.68 -11.52
CA ARG A 8 -18.85 1.91 -12.95
C ARG A 8 -19.72 3.13 -13.19
N ALA A 9 -19.65 3.66 -14.41
CA ALA A 9 -20.44 4.82 -14.84
C ALA A 9 -21.96 4.57 -14.79
N ASP A 10 -22.40 3.31 -14.94
CA ASP A 10 -23.80 2.90 -14.80
C ASP A 10 -24.26 2.75 -13.33
N GLY A 11 -23.40 3.08 -12.37
CA GLY A 11 -23.68 2.95 -10.94
C GLY A 11 -23.46 1.54 -10.39
N THR A 12 -23.11 0.55 -11.22
CA THR A 12 -22.82 -0.79 -10.73
C THR A 12 -21.53 -0.82 -9.92
N ARG A 13 -21.55 -1.64 -8.86
CA ARG A 13 -20.41 -1.88 -7.98
C ARG A 13 -19.97 -3.32 -8.13
N GLN A 14 -18.69 -3.52 -8.42
CA GLN A 14 -18.07 -4.84 -8.44
C GLN A 14 -16.93 -4.91 -7.44
N GLU A 15 -16.82 -6.05 -6.77
CA GLU A 15 -15.70 -6.37 -5.89
C GLU A 15 -14.89 -7.52 -6.49
N VAL A 16 -13.57 -7.37 -6.50
CA VAL A 16 -12.65 -8.41 -6.97
C VAL A 16 -11.54 -8.58 -5.93
N THR A 17 -11.25 -9.83 -5.58
CA THR A 17 -10.11 -10.15 -4.71
C THR A 17 -8.81 -9.95 -5.47
N VAL A 18 -7.86 -9.26 -4.86
CA VAL A 18 -6.52 -9.04 -5.41
C VAL A 18 -5.44 -9.43 -4.39
N THR A 19 -4.27 -9.80 -4.89
CA THR A 19 -3.09 -10.03 -4.07
C THR A 19 -2.47 -8.68 -3.70
N LEU A 20 -2.33 -8.42 -2.40
CA LEU A 20 -1.56 -7.29 -1.89
C LEU A 20 -0.07 -7.67 -1.92
N ARG A 21 0.74 -6.93 -2.70
CA ARG A 21 2.18 -7.17 -2.88
C ARG A 21 3.04 -6.39 -1.89
N ILE A 22 2.68 -6.53 -0.61
CA ILE A 22 3.58 -6.24 0.49
C ILE A 22 4.15 -7.61 0.87
N ASP A 23 5.26 -7.96 0.24
CA ASP A 23 5.82 -9.30 0.24
C ASP A 23 6.73 -9.53 1.46
N THR A 24 7.18 -8.46 2.12
CA THR A 24 8.01 -8.51 3.33
C THR A 24 7.47 -7.60 4.43
N PRO A 25 7.70 -7.89 5.73
CA PRO A 25 7.24 -7.03 6.82
C PRO A 25 7.73 -5.58 6.71
N ILE A 26 8.98 -5.37 6.27
CA ILE A 26 9.58 -4.03 6.14
C ILE A 26 8.91 -3.16 5.07
N GLU A 27 8.26 -3.78 4.06
CA GLU A 27 7.52 -3.02 3.05
C GLU A 27 6.27 -2.34 3.62
N VAL A 28 5.70 -2.83 4.73
CA VAL A 28 4.63 -2.14 5.46
C VAL A 28 5.16 -0.81 6.00
N ASP A 29 6.34 -0.82 6.61
CA ASP A 29 6.95 0.36 7.19
C ASP A 29 7.31 1.38 6.11
N TYR A 30 7.86 0.92 4.97
CA TYR A 30 8.10 1.77 3.80
C TYR A 30 6.81 2.36 3.25
N TYR A 31 5.73 1.58 3.14
CA TYR A 31 4.43 2.08 2.66
C TYR A 31 3.88 3.15 3.59
N GLN A 32 3.85 2.91 4.91
CA GLN A 32 3.38 3.87 5.91
C GLN A 32 4.25 5.13 5.96
N ALA A 33 5.54 4.98 5.67
CA ALA A 33 6.51 6.06 5.61
C ALA A 33 6.35 7.01 4.43
N GLY A 34 5.55 6.65 3.42
CA GLY A 34 5.46 7.35 2.13
C GLY A 34 6.52 6.91 1.11
N GLY A 35 7.18 5.78 1.34
CA GLY A 35 8.19 5.18 0.48
C GLY A 35 9.48 4.82 1.22
N ILE A 36 10.35 4.05 0.56
CA ILE A 36 11.65 3.64 1.11
C ILE A 36 12.56 4.84 1.43
N LEU A 37 12.60 5.85 0.56
CA LEU A 37 13.48 7.01 0.76
C LEU A 37 13.06 7.85 1.98
N PRO A 38 11.78 8.24 2.16
CA PRO A 38 11.33 8.87 3.40
C PRO A 38 11.62 8.07 4.67
N PHE A 39 11.47 6.73 4.62
CA PHE A 39 11.77 5.85 5.76
C PHE A 39 13.25 5.93 6.17
N VAL A 40 14.16 5.70 5.22
CA VAL A 40 15.60 5.66 5.46
C VAL A 40 16.13 7.03 5.90
N LEU A 41 15.67 8.12 5.27
CA LEU A 41 16.12 9.46 5.64
C LEU A 41 15.78 9.81 7.09
N ARG A 42 14.61 9.39 7.60
CA ARG A 42 14.28 9.59 9.02
C ARG A 42 15.22 8.81 9.93
N GLN A 43 15.47 7.53 9.62
CA GLN A 43 16.41 6.72 10.40
C GLN A 43 17.84 7.31 10.43
N LEU A 44 18.29 7.93 9.34
CA LEU A 44 19.59 8.60 9.26
C LEU A 44 19.66 9.93 10.02
N LEU A 45 18.52 10.61 10.20
CA LEU A 45 18.44 11.86 10.96
C LEU A 45 18.19 11.63 12.45
N GLU A 46 17.69 10.45 12.81
CA GLU A 46 17.44 10.01 14.19
C GLU A 46 18.69 9.36 14.84
N GLY A 47 19.73 9.05 14.05
CA GLY A 47 21.02 8.52 14.51
C GLY A 47 22.09 9.60 14.67
#